data_AF-A0AA36GM36-F1
#
_entry.id   AF-A0AA36GM36-F1
#
_cell.length_a   1.000
_cell.length_b   1.000
_cell.length_c   1.000
_cell.angle_alpha   90.00
_cell.angle_beta   90.00
_cell.angle_gamma   90.00
#
_symmetry.space_group_name_H-M   'P 1'
#
loop_
_entity.id
_entity.type
_entity.pdbx_description
1 polymer ?
#
loop_
_entity_poly.entity_id
_entity_poly.type
_entity_poly.pdbx_seq_one_letter_code
_entity_poly.pdbx_strand_id
1 'polypeptide(L)'
;MAPYIDLDAVGRRKGLEIWRIKEFDLLPVPKNEYGQFYTGDAYVCLNTTENQTWDLHFWLGENATTDEVGSAAIAAVKIDDALGGRPVQHREVQKHESSLFLSYFPHGVRYMNGGYESGFHHVEDIFDNFEPRLFHCKGKRNVRCTQVDCDVRSLNIGDVFILDLGRELYIWMPPECGRLEKIKGMEIAKHISQEERHCRAHVNVLDSDWDTNETFWSYFGGVDNASNIGSAREDDESYWQRSFEGVILYRVSDASGRMEVSEVADGEVMHSQLDSQDAFILDAASSGIFVWVGSGCNINERRKALSWGENYIKQKNLPSWTQVTLVREGDEPPSFTQWFGDWNQARASYKPRLYQICDHSGKLVIEEIENFNQESLDGDDVMLLDTYDQIYVWIGAGASEQEKEGATNLAERYLQQKALPRHAGTNIVTIYQGSEPGSFKAKFREWDDDLFQSDTRSVENIKRRFFNQ
;
A
#
# COMPACT_ATOMS: atom_id res chain seq x y z
N MET A 1 -24.04 -16.17 -21.24
CA MET A 1 -24.24 -15.81 -19.82
C MET A 1 -22.90 -15.96 -19.15
N ALA A 2 -22.31 -14.86 -18.67
CA ALA A 2 -21.13 -14.96 -17.83
C ALA A 2 -21.49 -15.76 -16.57
N PRO A 3 -20.59 -16.62 -16.05
CA PRO A 3 -20.92 -17.45 -14.90
C PRO A 3 -21.14 -16.54 -13.68
N TYR A 4 -22.34 -16.65 -13.09
CA TYR A 4 -22.67 -16.03 -11.81
C TYR A 4 -21.67 -16.52 -10.74
N ILE A 5 -21.27 -15.64 -9.82
CA ILE A 5 -20.41 -16.04 -8.70
C ILE A 5 -21.10 -17.12 -7.87
N ASP A 6 -20.41 -18.24 -7.66
CA ASP A 6 -20.88 -19.30 -6.76
C ASP A 6 -20.52 -18.92 -5.33
N LEU A 7 -21.42 -18.19 -4.66
CA LEU A 7 -21.22 -17.73 -3.27
C LEU A 7 -20.96 -18.88 -2.30
N ASP A 8 -21.42 -20.10 -2.59
CA ASP A 8 -21.16 -21.24 -1.72
C ASP A 8 -19.70 -21.69 -1.79
N ALA A 9 -18.98 -21.41 -2.88
CA ALA A 9 -17.61 -21.84 -3.11
C ALA A 9 -16.54 -20.79 -2.70
N VAL A 10 -16.94 -19.53 -2.51
CA VAL A 10 -16.06 -18.41 -2.17
C VAL A 10 -15.33 -18.65 -0.84
N GLY A 11 -14.06 -18.27 -0.77
CA GLY A 11 -13.31 -18.25 0.49
C GLY A 11 -13.01 -19.63 1.10
N ARG A 12 -13.22 -20.73 0.36
CA ARG A 12 -12.96 -22.09 0.87
C ARG A 12 -11.49 -22.50 0.81
N ARG A 13 -10.71 -21.88 -0.08
CA ARG A 13 -9.29 -22.21 -0.33
C ARG A 13 -8.42 -21.01 0.01
N LYS A 14 -7.30 -21.27 0.68
CA LYS A 14 -6.26 -20.27 0.92
C LYS A 14 -5.87 -19.57 -0.38
N GLY A 15 -5.76 -18.25 -0.33
CA GLY A 15 -5.27 -17.41 -1.43
C GLY A 15 -6.19 -16.24 -1.74
N LEU A 16 -5.80 -15.50 -2.79
CA LEU A 16 -6.52 -14.33 -3.28
C LEU A 16 -7.49 -14.73 -4.39
N GLU A 17 -8.70 -14.21 -4.32
CA GLU A 17 -9.73 -14.28 -5.37
C GLU A 17 -10.15 -12.84 -5.72
N ILE A 18 -10.15 -12.49 -7.01
CA ILE A 18 -10.47 -11.14 -7.49
C ILE A 18 -11.61 -11.20 -8.50
N TRP A 19 -12.57 -10.28 -8.33
CA TRP A 19 -13.67 -10.05 -9.25
C TRP A 19 -13.74 -8.58 -9.67
N ARG A 20 -14.14 -8.35 -10.91
CA ARG A 20 -14.37 -7.03 -11.50
C ARG A 20 -15.87 -6.82 -11.69
N ILE A 21 -16.36 -5.64 -11.37
CA ILE A 21 -17.77 -5.29 -11.54
C ILE A 21 -18.06 -5.00 -13.01
N LYS A 22 -19.12 -5.60 -13.56
CA LYS A 22 -19.67 -5.27 -14.88
C LYS A 22 -21.19 -5.28 -14.82
N GLU A 23 -21.84 -4.16 -15.12
CA GLU A 23 -23.32 -4.08 -15.19
C GLU A 23 -24.00 -4.73 -13.95
N PHE A 24 -23.54 -4.39 -12.74
CA PHE A 24 -24.01 -4.94 -11.45
C PHE A 24 -23.66 -6.42 -11.15
N ASP A 25 -22.95 -7.11 -12.04
CA ASP A 25 -22.46 -8.49 -11.85
C ASP A 25 -20.97 -8.53 -11.44
N LEU A 26 -20.57 -9.62 -10.77
CA LEU A 26 -19.19 -9.92 -10.39
C LEU A 26 -18.57 -10.90 -11.38
N LEU A 27 -17.59 -10.46 -12.15
CA LEU A 27 -16.86 -11.30 -13.09
C LEU A 27 -15.49 -11.68 -12.54
N PRO A 28 -15.11 -12.97 -12.51
CA PRO A 28 -13.81 -13.38 -12.01
C PRO A 28 -12.70 -12.83 -12.91
N VAL A 29 -11.68 -12.25 -12.29
CA VAL A 29 -10.48 -11.78 -12.99
C VAL A 29 -9.56 -12.99 -13.23
N PRO A 30 -8.98 -13.15 -14.43
CA PRO A 30 -7.96 -14.16 -14.69
C PRO A 30 -6.74 -13.98 -13.78
N LYS A 31 -6.17 -15.08 -13.27
CA LYS A 31 -5.04 -15.01 -12.31
C LYS A 31 -3.79 -14.30 -12.85
N ASN A 32 -3.55 -14.37 -14.16
CA ASN A 32 -2.46 -13.68 -14.85
C ASN A 32 -2.69 -12.15 -14.96
N GLU A 33 -3.91 -11.68 -14.67
CA GLU A 33 -4.26 -10.26 -14.65
C GLU A 33 -4.32 -9.71 -13.21
N TYR A 34 -4.01 -10.52 -12.19
CA TYR A 34 -4.01 -10.06 -10.80
C TYR A 34 -2.98 -8.94 -10.62
N GLY A 35 -3.42 -7.85 -9.97
CA GLY A 35 -2.63 -6.63 -9.85
C GLY A 35 -2.92 -5.59 -10.95
N GLN A 36 -3.71 -5.91 -11.98
CA GLN A 36 -4.16 -4.95 -12.99
C GLN A 36 -5.55 -4.43 -12.66
N PHE A 37 -5.67 -3.13 -12.42
CA PHE A 37 -6.93 -2.48 -12.07
C PHE A 37 -7.22 -1.36 -13.06
N TYR A 38 -8.38 -1.41 -13.69
CA TYR A 38 -8.82 -0.35 -14.59
C TYR A 38 -9.32 0.86 -13.80
N THR A 39 -8.86 2.06 -14.16
CA THR A 39 -9.18 3.30 -13.44
C THR A 39 -10.65 3.66 -13.54
N GLY A 40 -11.35 3.20 -14.57
CA GLY A 40 -12.76 3.40 -14.79
C GLY A 40 -13.69 2.37 -14.16
N ASP A 41 -13.19 1.46 -13.31
CA ASP A 41 -13.97 0.33 -12.80
C ASP A 41 -13.82 0.12 -11.29
N ALA A 42 -14.68 -0.74 -10.73
CA ALA A 42 -14.60 -1.21 -9.34
C ALA A 42 -14.38 -2.74 -9.25
N TYR A 43 -13.72 -3.17 -8.17
CA TYR A 43 -13.30 -4.56 -7.96
C TYR A 43 -13.64 -5.03 -6.55
N VAL A 44 -13.76 -6.34 -6.37
CA VAL A 44 -13.87 -7.00 -5.07
C VAL A 44 -12.77 -8.05 -4.99
N CYS A 45 -11.97 -8.02 -3.93
CA CYS A 45 -10.86 -8.93 -3.69
C CYS A 45 -11.04 -9.61 -2.34
N LEU A 46 -11.03 -10.94 -2.30
CA LEU A 46 -11.09 -11.71 -1.06
C LEU A 46 -9.78 -12.45 -0.86
N ASN A 47 -9.10 -12.17 0.26
CA ASN A 47 -7.95 -12.96 0.70
C ASN A 47 -8.39 -13.94 1.79
N THR A 48 -8.10 -15.22 1.59
CA THR A 48 -8.34 -16.29 2.59
C THR A 48 -7.02 -16.74 3.20
N THR A 49 -6.87 -16.60 4.51
CA THR A 49 -5.65 -16.97 5.24
C THR A 49 -5.58 -18.48 5.53
N GLU A 50 -4.45 -18.95 6.05
CA GLU A 50 -4.29 -20.35 6.50
C GLU A 50 -5.26 -20.73 7.61
N ASN A 51 -5.66 -19.76 8.43
CA ASN A 51 -6.55 -19.98 9.58
C ASN A 51 -8.03 -19.89 9.21
N GLN A 52 -8.37 -19.85 7.91
CA GLN A 52 -9.73 -19.62 7.43
C GLN A 52 -10.33 -18.33 8.00
N THR A 53 -9.50 -17.28 8.04
CA THR A 53 -9.95 -15.90 8.23
C THR A 53 -9.95 -15.19 6.88
N TRP A 54 -10.78 -14.16 6.75
CA TRP A 54 -11.05 -13.52 5.47
C TRP A 54 -10.87 -12.01 5.57
N ASP A 55 -10.12 -11.46 4.63
CA ASP A 55 -10.02 -10.03 4.39
C ASP A 55 -10.69 -9.73 3.06
N LEU A 56 -11.80 -8.98 3.11
CA LEU A 56 -12.62 -8.65 1.95
C LEU A 56 -12.45 -7.18 1.59
N HIS A 57 -11.75 -6.94 0.49
CA HIS A 57 -11.46 -5.60 -0.02
C HIS A 57 -12.40 -5.29 -1.16
N PHE A 58 -12.87 -4.05 -1.26
CA PHE A 58 -13.46 -3.54 -2.49
C PHE A 58 -12.70 -2.29 -2.92
N TRP A 59 -12.17 -2.36 -4.14
CA TRP A 59 -11.27 -1.35 -4.70
C TRP A 59 -12.03 -0.46 -5.68
N LEU A 60 -11.82 0.84 -5.55
CA LEU A 60 -12.55 1.87 -6.28
C LEU A 60 -11.59 2.67 -7.17
N GLY A 61 -11.78 2.56 -8.49
CA GLY A 61 -11.05 3.33 -9.47
C GLY A 61 -11.37 4.82 -9.40
N GLU A 62 -10.39 5.66 -9.75
CA GLU A 62 -10.50 7.12 -9.73
C GLU A 62 -11.58 7.64 -10.69
N ASN A 63 -11.82 6.94 -11.79
CA ASN A 63 -12.79 7.25 -12.83
C ASN A 63 -14.00 6.29 -12.82
N ALA A 64 -14.12 5.43 -11.81
CA ALA A 64 -15.23 4.47 -11.71
C ALA A 64 -16.57 5.17 -11.53
N THR A 65 -17.63 4.64 -12.15
CA THR A 65 -18.94 5.28 -12.08
C THR A 65 -19.57 5.09 -10.69
N THR A 66 -20.55 5.95 -10.35
CA THR A 66 -21.20 5.89 -9.04
C THR A 66 -21.94 4.56 -8.83
N ASP A 67 -22.52 4.00 -9.89
CA ASP A 67 -23.22 2.72 -9.86
C ASP A 67 -22.25 1.54 -9.72
N GLU A 68 -21.06 1.57 -10.32
CA GLU A 68 -20.03 0.55 -10.12
C GLU A 68 -19.47 0.56 -8.70
N VAL A 69 -19.19 1.75 -8.17
CA VAL A 69 -18.76 1.94 -6.77
C VAL A 69 -19.81 1.39 -5.80
N GLY A 70 -21.09 1.73 -6.02
CA GLY A 70 -22.20 1.21 -5.22
C GLY A 70 -22.37 -0.30 -5.36
N SER A 71 -22.15 -0.84 -6.56
CA SER A 71 -22.22 -2.28 -6.84
C SER A 71 -21.13 -3.06 -6.13
N ALA A 72 -19.90 -2.53 -6.07
CA ALA A 72 -18.79 -3.15 -5.35
C ALA A 72 -19.08 -3.25 -3.84
N ALA A 73 -19.62 -2.21 -3.23
CA ALA A 73 -20.02 -2.24 -1.82
C ALA A 73 -21.14 -3.26 -1.56
N ILE A 74 -22.16 -3.32 -2.42
CA ILE A 74 -23.25 -4.31 -2.31
C ILE A 74 -22.72 -5.74 -2.50
N ALA A 75 -21.81 -5.94 -3.45
CA ALA A 75 -21.15 -7.20 -3.70
C ALA A 75 -20.34 -7.67 -2.48
N ALA A 76 -19.58 -6.78 -1.85
CA ALA A 76 -18.84 -7.08 -0.63
C ALA A 76 -19.78 -7.55 0.49
N VAL A 77 -20.91 -6.85 0.71
CA VAL A 77 -21.93 -7.27 1.69
C VAL A 77 -22.51 -8.65 1.39
N LYS A 78 -22.72 -9.01 0.12
CA LYS A 78 -23.21 -10.35 -0.25
C LYS A 78 -22.20 -11.45 0.06
N ILE A 79 -20.91 -11.20 -0.22
CA ILE A 79 -19.83 -12.16 0.09
C ILE A 79 -19.65 -12.27 1.61
N ASP A 80 -19.71 -11.16 2.34
CA ASP A 80 -19.71 -11.13 3.80
C ASP A 80 -20.84 -11.99 4.37
N ASP A 81 -22.09 -11.75 3.96
CA ASP A 81 -23.26 -12.52 4.39
C ASP A 81 -23.08 -14.03 4.09
N ALA A 82 -22.53 -14.39 2.93
CA ALA A 82 -22.26 -15.78 2.55
C ALA A 82 -21.20 -16.47 3.43
N LEU A 83 -20.23 -15.70 3.93
CA LEU A 83 -19.19 -16.17 4.86
C LEU A 83 -19.61 -16.03 6.33
N GLY A 84 -20.92 -15.87 6.59
CA GLY A 84 -21.48 -15.74 7.94
C GLY A 84 -21.19 -14.40 8.60
N GLY A 85 -20.77 -13.41 7.81
CA GLY A 85 -20.36 -12.10 8.25
C GLY A 85 -19.14 -12.14 9.17
N ARG A 86 -18.18 -13.00 8.84
CA ARG A 86 -16.88 -13.10 9.51
C ARG A 86 -15.74 -12.34 8.82
N PRO A 87 -15.80 -12.01 7.52
CA PRO A 87 -14.74 -11.22 6.90
C PRO A 87 -14.56 -9.84 7.55
N VAL A 88 -13.31 -9.39 7.65
CA VAL A 88 -12.97 -7.98 7.87
C VAL A 88 -13.10 -7.28 6.52
N GLN A 89 -13.87 -6.19 6.45
CA GLN A 89 -14.09 -5.49 5.18
C GLN A 89 -13.25 -4.22 5.08
N HIS A 90 -12.63 -4.01 3.92
CA HIS A 90 -11.68 -2.93 3.66
C HIS A 90 -12.12 -2.13 2.44
N ARG A 91 -12.23 -0.80 2.59
CA ARG A 91 -12.47 0.11 1.47
C ARG A 91 -11.14 0.61 0.91
N GLU A 92 -10.85 0.23 -0.33
CA GLU A 92 -9.61 0.60 -1.02
C GLU A 92 -9.89 1.64 -2.12
N VAL A 93 -9.16 2.75 -2.10
CA VAL A 93 -9.26 3.80 -3.12
C VAL A 93 -7.97 3.84 -3.91
N GLN A 94 -8.07 3.93 -5.24
CA GLN A 94 -6.93 4.06 -6.15
C GLN A 94 -5.88 5.05 -5.61
N LYS A 95 -4.60 4.64 -5.59
CA LYS A 95 -3.43 5.41 -5.09
C LYS A 95 -3.39 5.60 -3.55
N HIS A 96 -4.38 5.13 -2.81
CA HIS A 96 -4.49 5.25 -1.35
C HIS A 96 -4.85 3.93 -0.67
N GLU A 97 -4.50 2.82 -1.32
CA GLU A 97 -4.76 1.47 -0.81
C GLU A 97 -4.02 1.18 0.50
N SER A 98 -4.60 0.31 1.32
CA SER A 98 -4.00 -0.17 2.56
C SER A 98 -2.72 -0.96 2.31
N SER A 99 -1.78 -0.87 3.24
CA SER A 99 -0.54 -1.67 3.19
C SER A 99 -0.85 -3.17 3.12
N LEU A 100 -1.90 -3.61 3.83
CA LEU A 100 -2.41 -4.97 3.76
C LEU A 100 -2.81 -5.36 2.33
N PHE A 101 -3.63 -4.55 1.66
CA PHE A 101 -4.06 -4.82 0.29
C PHE A 101 -2.89 -4.87 -0.69
N LEU A 102 -1.99 -3.88 -0.61
CA LEU A 102 -0.80 -3.80 -1.46
C LEU A 102 0.10 -5.03 -1.26
N SER A 103 0.19 -5.57 -0.04
CA SER A 103 1.02 -6.74 0.27
C SER A 103 0.61 -8.02 -0.47
N TYR A 104 -0.62 -8.10 -0.98
CA TYR A 104 -1.08 -9.26 -1.77
C TYR A 104 -0.47 -9.30 -3.18
N PHE A 105 0.05 -8.17 -3.65
CA PHE A 105 0.63 -8.01 -4.97
C PHE A 105 2.13 -7.77 -4.81
N PRO A 106 2.95 -8.84 -4.70
CA PRO A 106 4.40 -8.69 -4.49
C PRO A 106 5.06 -7.90 -5.63
N HIS A 107 4.43 -7.87 -6.81
CA HIS A 107 4.86 -7.13 -7.99
C HIS A 107 4.21 -5.73 -8.13
N GLY A 108 3.49 -5.29 -7.11
CA GLY A 108 2.72 -4.06 -7.04
C GLY A 108 1.44 -4.06 -7.87
N VAL A 109 0.68 -2.98 -7.71
CA VAL A 109 -0.58 -2.71 -8.40
C VAL A 109 -0.32 -1.84 -9.64
N ARG A 110 -1.05 -2.09 -10.72
CA ARG A 110 -0.99 -1.36 -11.99
C ARG A 110 -2.35 -0.74 -12.31
N TYR A 111 -2.35 0.52 -12.70
CA TYR A 111 -3.56 1.22 -13.13
C TYR A 111 -3.65 1.24 -14.65
N MET A 112 -4.71 0.64 -15.18
CA MET A 112 -5.00 0.57 -16.60
C MET A 112 -6.02 1.65 -16.96
N ASN A 113 -5.79 2.40 -18.02
CA ASN A 113 -6.76 3.41 -18.46
C ASN A 113 -8.02 2.77 -19.07
N GLY A 114 -9.15 3.44 -18.90
CA GLY A 114 -10.44 3.02 -19.43
C GLY A 114 -11.21 2.10 -18.48
N GLY A 115 -12.17 1.37 -19.04
CA GLY A 115 -13.10 0.55 -18.27
C GLY A 115 -14.09 -0.23 -19.12
N TYR A 116 -15.08 -0.86 -18.50
CA TYR A 116 -16.16 -1.51 -19.26
C TYR A 116 -16.99 -0.51 -20.06
N GLU A 117 -17.23 0.69 -19.52
CA GLU A 117 -17.99 1.75 -20.19
C GLU A 117 -17.30 2.26 -21.47
N SER A 118 -15.97 2.18 -21.55
CA SER A 118 -15.20 2.62 -22.73
C SER A 118 -15.03 1.55 -23.82
N GLY A 119 -15.61 0.34 -23.65
CA GLY A 119 -15.76 -0.66 -24.73
C GLY A 119 -14.51 -1.47 -25.10
N PHE A 120 -13.48 -1.52 -24.26
CA PHE A 120 -12.27 -2.29 -24.54
C PHE A 120 -12.51 -3.80 -24.41
N HIS A 121 -12.75 -4.46 -25.55
CA HIS A 121 -12.92 -5.90 -25.70
C HIS A 121 -12.18 -6.36 -26.97
N HIS A 122 -11.17 -7.24 -26.83
CA HIS A 122 -10.42 -7.94 -27.90
C HIS A 122 -9.09 -7.33 -28.35
N VAL A 123 -8.17 -8.25 -28.69
CA VAL A 123 -6.73 -8.04 -28.90
C VAL A 123 -6.42 -8.06 -30.39
N GLU A 124 -6.19 -6.89 -31.00
CA GLU A 124 -5.39 -6.75 -32.23
C GLU A 124 -3.93 -7.18 -31.93
N ASP A 125 -3.07 -7.45 -32.92
CA ASP A 125 -1.63 -7.66 -32.61
C ASP A 125 -1.17 -6.40 -31.88
N ILE A 126 -0.98 -6.51 -30.56
CA ILE A 126 -0.83 -5.38 -29.65
C ILE A 126 0.35 -4.48 -30.01
N PHE A 127 1.21 -4.92 -30.93
CA PHE A 127 2.38 -4.20 -31.38
C PHE A 127 2.19 -3.45 -32.71
N ASP A 128 1.13 -3.73 -33.46
CA ASP A 128 0.85 -3.02 -34.71
C ASP A 128 0.36 -1.61 -34.36
N ASN A 129 1.09 -0.58 -34.83
CA ASN A 129 0.88 0.84 -34.50
C ASN A 129 0.98 1.17 -32.99
N PHE A 130 1.84 0.48 -32.25
CA PHE A 130 2.02 0.73 -30.82
C PHE A 130 2.47 2.17 -30.55
N GLU A 131 1.64 2.94 -29.83
CA GLU A 131 1.99 4.29 -29.39
C GLU A 131 2.96 4.23 -28.19
N PRO A 132 4.07 4.98 -28.22
CA PRO A 132 5.01 5.03 -27.10
C PRO A 132 4.32 5.41 -25.78
N ARG A 133 4.61 4.65 -24.73
CA ARG A 133 4.12 4.94 -23.37
C ARG A 133 5.31 5.22 -22.47
N LEU A 134 5.18 6.23 -21.61
CA LEU A 134 6.18 6.53 -20.59
C LEU A 134 5.58 6.25 -19.22
N PHE A 135 6.28 5.48 -18.40
CA PHE A 135 5.93 5.26 -17.00
C PHE A 135 6.95 5.97 -16.12
N HIS A 136 6.47 6.62 -15.07
CA HIS A 136 7.24 7.29 -14.05
C HIS A 136 7.14 6.48 -12.76
N CYS A 137 8.25 5.91 -12.33
CA CYS A 137 8.38 5.14 -11.09
C CYS A 137 8.93 6.06 -10.00
N LYS A 138 8.05 6.46 -9.08
CA LYS A 138 8.36 7.40 -8.01
C LYS A 138 7.92 6.86 -6.65
N GLY A 139 8.76 7.08 -5.65
CA GLY A 139 8.40 6.95 -4.24
C GLY A 139 9.54 6.42 -3.39
N LYS A 140 9.65 6.93 -2.17
CA LYS A 140 10.66 6.45 -1.20
C LYS A 140 10.29 5.15 -0.49
N ARG A 141 9.00 4.81 -0.41
CA ARG A 141 8.49 3.73 0.47
C ARG A 141 7.60 2.76 -0.28
N ASN A 142 6.63 3.33 -0.99
CA ASN A 142 5.72 2.64 -1.88
C ASN A 142 5.93 3.19 -3.29
N VAL A 143 6.91 2.65 -4.01
CA VAL A 143 7.20 3.09 -5.38
C VAL A 143 6.00 2.74 -6.26
N ARG A 144 5.37 3.76 -6.81
CA ARG A 144 4.30 3.62 -7.80
C ARG A 144 4.87 3.91 -9.16
N CYS A 145 4.51 3.08 -10.14
CA CYS A 145 4.78 3.37 -11.54
C CYS A 145 3.48 3.83 -12.19
N THR A 146 3.42 5.11 -12.57
CA THR A 146 2.25 5.72 -13.21
C THR A 146 2.57 6.10 -14.65
N GLN A 147 1.64 5.92 -15.58
CA GLN A 147 1.82 6.42 -16.94
C GLN A 147 1.80 7.95 -16.93
N VAL A 148 2.77 8.56 -17.61
CA VAL A 148 2.91 10.01 -17.82
C VAL A 148 3.00 10.33 -19.31
N ASP A 149 2.91 11.60 -19.66
CA ASP A 149 3.08 12.05 -21.05
C ASP A 149 4.47 11.65 -21.56
N CYS A 150 4.55 11.08 -22.77
CA CYS A 150 5.80 10.74 -23.43
C CYS A 150 6.48 12.01 -24.00
N ASP A 151 6.87 12.91 -23.11
CA ASP A 151 7.49 14.20 -23.40
C ASP A 151 8.71 14.39 -22.50
N VAL A 152 9.72 15.10 -23.00
CA VAL A 152 10.98 15.36 -22.27
C VAL A 152 10.73 16.10 -20.95
N ARG A 153 9.65 16.87 -20.85
CA ARG A 153 9.25 17.62 -19.65
C ARG A 153 8.76 16.73 -18.51
N SER A 154 8.42 15.47 -18.80
CA SER A 154 8.02 14.48 -17.79
C SER A 154 9.23 13.89 -17.06
N LEU A 155 10.42 13.91 -17.69
CA LEU A 155 11.63 13.33 -17.13
C LEU A 155 12.23 14.23 -16.04
N ASN A 156 12.85 13.60 -15.05
CA ASN A 156 13.69 14.25 -14.06
C ASN A 156 14.85 13.31 -13.66
N ILE A 157 15.97 13.86 -13.17
CA ILE A 157 17.16 13.06 -12.85
C ILE A 157 17.05 12.26 -11.53
N GLY A 158 16.01 12.50 -10.74
CA GLY A 158 15.82 11.94 -9.41
C GLY A 158 14.86 10.76 -9.33
N ASP A 159 14.23 10.34 -10.43
CA ASP A 159 13.24 9.26 -10.45
C ASP A 159 13.55 8.28 -11.62
N VAL A 160 12.96 7.07 -11.58
CA VAL A 160 13.12 6.06 -12.64
C VAL A 160 11.99 6.15 -13.66
N PHE A 161 12.31 5.99 -14.94
CA PHE A 161 11.31 5.99 -16.01
C PHE A 161 11.39 4.74 -16.87
N ILE A 162 10.24 4.27 -17.38
CA ILE A 162 10.18 3.16 -18.34
C ILE A 162 9.54 3.68 -19.63
N LEU A 163 10.31 3.72 -20.71
CA LEU A 163 9.81 3.95 -22.06
C LEU A 163 9.43 2.60 -22.68
N ASP A 164 8.14 2.40 -22.93
CA ASP A 164 7.59 1.22 -23.57
C ASP A 164 7.28 1.53 -25.04
N LEU A 165 7.92 0.77 -25.93
CA LEU A 165 7.77 0.85 -27.39
C LEU A 165 7.18 -0.45 -27.96
N GLY A 166 6.47 -1.24 -27.14
CA GLY A 166 5.90 -2.50 -27.58
C GLY A 166 6.91 -3.64 -27.50
N ARG A 167 7.78 -3.77 -28.49
CA ARG A 167 8.78 -4.86 -28.50
C ARG A 167 10.08 -4.50 -27.82
N GLU A 168 10.31 -3.22 -27.57
CA GLU A 168 11.46 -2.72 -26.83
C GLU A 168 10.97 -1.96 -25.60
N LEU A 169 11.56 -2.26 -24.46
CA LEU A 169 11.38 -1.54 -23.21
C LEU A 169 12.72 -0.90 -22.84
N TYR A 170 12.71 0.35 -22.40
CA TYR A 170 13.89 1.05 -21.90
C TYR A 170 13.63 1.52 -20.48
N ILE A 171 14.41 1.03 -19.53
CA ILE A 171 14.41 1.50 -18.15
C ILE A 171 15.49 2.56 -18.02
N TRP A 172 15.10 3.80 -17.87
CA TRP A 172 15.99 4.94 -17.72
C TRP A 172 16.24 5.20 -16.24
N MET A 173 17.50 5.02 -15.81
CA MET A 173 17.97 5.13 -14.43
C MET A 173 19.01 6.25 -14.34
N PRO A 174 18.58 7.52 -14.19
CA PRO A 174 19.51 8.63 -14.03
C PRO A 174 20.27 8.56 -12.70
N PRO A 175 21.37 9.32 -12.54
CA PRO A 175 22.29 9.15 -11.41
C PRO A 175 21.67 9.39 -10.02
N GLU A 176 20.64 10.23 -9.92
CA GLU A 176 20.06 10.64 -8.63
C GLU A 176 18.82 9.83 -8.24
N CYS A 177 18.40 8.84 -9.05
CA CYS A 177 17.19 8.06 -8.74
C CYS A 177 17.38 7.04 -7.61
N GLY A 178 16.31 6.87 -6.82
CA GLY A 178 16.30 6.07 -5.60
C GLY A 178 16.42 4.57 -5.86
N ARG A 179 16.96 3.84 -4.88
CA ARG A 179 17.17 2.39 -5.00
C ARG A 179 15.87 1.63 -5.19
N LEU A 180 14.85 1.93 -4.39
CA LEU A 180 13.55 1.25 -4.48
C LEU A 180 12.90 1.52 -5.84
N GLU A 181 13.09 2.72 -6.39
CA GLU A 181 12.61 3.10 -7.72
C GLU A 181 13.29 2.27 -8.82
N LYS A 182 14.61 2.04 -8.71
CA LYS A 182 15.36 1.15 -9.63
C LYS A 182 14.83 -0.28 -9.57
N ILE A 183 14.61 -0.82 -8.37
CA ILE A 183 14.05 -2.17 -8.19
C ILE A 183 12.66 -2.25 -8.81
N LYS A 184 11.80 -1.27 -8.53
CA LYS A 184 10.44 -1.24 -9.05
C LYS A 184 10.41 -1.12 -10.57
N GLY A 185 11.26 -0.26 -11.13
CA GLY A 185 11.41 -0.11 -12.58
C GLY A 185 11.77 -1.43 -13.27
N MET A 186 12.75 -2.17 -12.73
CA MET A 186 13.14 -3.49 -13.26
C MET A 186 12.04 -4.53 -13.13
N GLU A 187 11.38 -4.59 -11.98
CA GLU A 187 10.26 -5.49 -11.74
C GLU A 187 9.12 -5.26 -12.73
N ILE A 188 8.70 -4.00 -12.90
CA ILE A 188 7.61 -3.64 -13.80
C ILE A 188 7.99 -3.95 -15.25
N ALA A 189 9.18 -3.55 -15.71
CA ALA A 189 9.64 -3.82 -17.07
C ALA A 189 9.77 -5.33 -17.37
N LYS A 190 10.29 -6.12 -16.42
CA LYS A 190 10.33 -7.58 -16.54
C LYS A 190 8.93 -8.15 -16.72
N HIS A 191 7.98 -7.73 -15.90
CA HIS A 191 6.61 -8.23 -16.01
C HIS A 191 5.92 -7.73 -17.28
N ILE A 192 6.15 -6.50 -17.77
CA ILE A 192 5.62 -6.08 -19.09
C ILE A 192 6.17 -7.05 -20.16
N SER A 193 7.48 -7.30 -20.17
CA SER A 193 8.10 -8.22 -21.13
C SER A 193 7.54 -9.65 -21.03
N GLN A 194 7.46 -10.22 -19.83
CA GLN A 194 7.13 -11.63 -19.62
C GLN A 194 5.63 -11.90 -19.66
N GLU A 195 4.84 -11.10 -18.95
CA GLU A 195 3.41 -11.36 -18.76
C GLU A 195 2.56 -10.67 -19.83
N GLU A 196 2.79 -9.38 -20.10
CA GLU A 196 2.00 -8.66 -21.12
C GLU A 196 2.43 -9.02 -22.54
N ARG A 197 3.75 -9.20 -22.75
CA ARG A 197 4.32 -9.43 -24.08
C ARG A 197 4.74 -10.87 -24.30
N HIS A 198 4.43 -11.80 -23.38
CA HIS A 198 4.72 -13.24 -23.49
C HIS A 198 6.19 -13.55 -23.85
N CYS A 199 7.12 -12.85 -23.20
CA CYS A 199 8.55 -12.91 -23.44
C CYS A 199 8.99 -12.48 -24.86
N ARG A 200 8.16 -11.70 -25.58
CA ARG A 200 8.44 -11.20 -26.94
C ARG A 200 9.00 -9.77 -26.98
N ALA A 201 9.20 -9.14 -25.82
CA ALA A 201 9.78 -7.80 -25.73
C ALA A 201 11.16 -7.83 -25.04
N HIS A 202 12.09 -7.05 -25.56
CA HIS A 202 13.44 -6.92 -25.04
C HIS A 202 13.53 -5.77 -24.03
N VAL A 203 14.25 -5.97 -22.92
CA VAL A 203 14.40 -4.97 -21.85
C VAL A 203 15.82 -4.41 -21.85
N ASN A 204 15.92 -3.12 -22.15
CA ASN A 204 17.15 -2.34 -22.15
C ASN A 204 17.22 -1.54 -20.84
N VAL A 205 18.27 -1.75 -20.04
CA VAL A 205 18.50 -1.00 -18.80
C VAL A 205 19.55 0.05 -19.09
N LEU A 206 19.15 1.33 -19.01
CA LEU A 206 20.00 2.49 -19.24
C LEU A 206 20.43 3.06 -17.89
N ASP A 207 21.65 2.75 -17.48
CA ASP A 207 22.23 3.19 -16.20
C ASP A 207 23.53 3.95 -16.45
N SER A 208 24.62 3.27 -16.78
CA SER A 208 25.87 3.96 -17.16
C SER A 208 25.76 4.76 -18.46
N ASP A 209 24.80 4.39 -19.32
CA ASP A 209 24.50 4.99 -20.62
C ASP A 209 23.18 5.79 -20.61
N TRP A 210 22.71 6.19 -19.43
CA TRP A 210 21.46 6.95 -19.24
C TRP A 210 21.38 8.21 -20.12
N ASP A 211 22.50 8.88 -20.38
CA ASP A 211 22.58 10.13 -21.13
C ASP A 211 23.05 9.97 -22.58
N THR A 212 23.38 8.75 -23.04
CA THR A 212 24.03 8.53 -24.35
C THR A 212 23.26 7.61 -25.30
N ASN A 213 22.16 6.98 -24.84
CA ASN A 213 21.37 6.07 -25.68
C ASN A 213 20.57 6.81 -26.77
N GLU A 214 21.04 6.75 -28.03
CA GLU A 214 20.43 7.47 -29.16
C GLU A 214 18.97 7.09 -29.41
N THR A 215 18.60 5.81 -29.24
CA THR A 215 17.22 5.35 -29.50
C THR A 215 16.25 5.92 -28.49
N PHE A 216 16.55 5.83 -27.20
CA PHE A 216 15.74 6.42 -26.14
C PHE A 216 15.60 7.94 -26.35
N TRP A 217 16.72 8.63 -26.52
CA TRP A 217 16.71 10.09 -26.65
C TRP A 217 16.05 10.59 -27.94
N SER A 218 15.94 9.79 -29.00
CA SER A 218 15.21 10.16 -30.21
C SER A 218 13.71 10.47 -29.95
N TYR A 219 13.10 9.84 -28.94
CA TYR A 219 11.72 10.12 -28.51
C TYR A 219 11.61 11.39 -27.66
N PHE A 220 12.74 11.93 -27.18
CA PHE A 220 12.83 13.12 -26.33
C PHE A 220 13.62 14.25 -27.01
N GLY A 221 13.67 14.26 -28.34
CA GLY A 221 14.26 15.34 -29.13
C GLY A 221 15.79 15.28 -29.33
N GLY A 222 16.42 14.16 -29.00
CA GLY A 222 17.85 13.91 -29.22
C GLY A 222 18.70 13.95 -27.94
N VAL A 223 19.91 13.40 -28.05
CA VAL A 223 20.85 13.21 -26.93
C VAL A 223 21.24 14.54 -26.25
N ASP A 224 21.26 15.64 -27.01
CA ASP A 224 21.57 16.98 -26.51
C ASP A 224 20.58 17.48 -25.43
N ASN A 225 19.40 16.87 -25.29
CA ASN A 225 18.46 17.21 -24.23
C ASN A 225 18.78 16.57 -22.88
N ALA A 226 19.65 15.56 -22.83
CA ALA A 226 19.99 14.86 -21.59
C ALA A 226 20.54 15.80 -20.51
N SER A 227 21.37 16.77 -20.92
CA SER A 227 21.95 17.76 -20.01
C SER A 227 20.96 18.82 -19.49
N ASN A 228 19.75 18.88 -20.04
CA ASN A 228 18.74 19.88 -19.71
C ASN A 228 17.66 19.34 -18.76
N ILE A 229 17.73 18.07 -18.36
CA ILE A 229 16.77 17.47 -17.41
C ILE A 229 17.05 18.01 -16.00
N GLY A 230 16.00 18.53 -15.37
CA GLY A 230 16.08 19.09 -14.02
C GLY A 230 15.95 18.04 -12.92
N SER A 231 16.18 18.47 -11.68
CA SER A 231 15.92 17.69 -10.47
C SER A 231 14.43 17.34 -10.33
N ALA A 232 14.13 16.29 -9.58
CA ALA A 232 12.75 15.92 -9.25
C ALA A 232 12.01 17.08 -8.58
N ARG A 233 10.72 17.24 -8.89
CA ARG A 233 9.84 18.20 -8.18
C ARG A 233 9.46 17.61 -6.83
N GLU A 234 9.51 18.45 -5.79
CA GLU A 234 8.96 18.15 -4.46
C GLU A 234 7.44 18.35 -4.49
N ASP A 235 6.69 17.45 -5.14
CA ASP A 235 5.22 17.55 -5.26
C ASP A 235 4.45 16.70 -4.21
N ASP A 236 5.09 16.33 -3.10
CA ASP A 236 4.50 15.48 -2.04
C ASP A 236 3.89 16.28 -0.85
N GLU A 237 3.59 17.57 -1.03
CA GLU A 237 3.23 18.46 0.09
C GLU A 237 1.78 18.37 0.60
N SER A 238 0.86 17.63 -0.02
CA SER A 238 -0.58 17.74 0.30
C SER A 238 -1.17 16.64 1.20
N TYR A 239 -0.36 15.84 1.92
CA TYR A 239 -0.86 14.72 2.73
C TYR A 239 -0.67 14.86 4.27
N TRP A 240 0.21 15.73 4.77
CA TRP A 240 0.76 15.58 6.13
C TRP A 240 0.32 16.63 7.18
N GLN A 241 -0.96 17.04 7.18
CA GLN A 241 -1.50 17.91 8.25
C GLN A 241 -2.30 17.18 9.34
N ARG A 242 -2.42 15.85 9.33
CA ARG A 242 -3.31 15.11 10.27
C ARG A 242 -2.64 14.12 11.20
N SER A 243 -1.36 13.84 11.03
CA SER A 243 -0.74 12.64 11.63
C SER A 243 -0.30 12.77 13.08
N PHE A 244 -0.82 13.72 13.86
CA PHE A 244 -0.43 13.88 15.27
C PHE A 244 -1.56 14.28 16.23
N GLU A 245 -2.81 14.35 15.77
CA GLU A 245 -3.96 14.51 16.69
C GLU A 245 -4.45 13.12 17.15
N GLY A 246 -4.81 13.03 18.43
CA GLY A 246 -5.01 11.79 19.17
C GLY A 246 -6.01 10.82 18.55
N VAL A 247 -5.88 9.54 18.87
CA VAL A 247 -6.88 8.52 18.56
C VAL A 247 -8.17 8.88 19.27
N ILE A 248 -9.29 8.96 18.56
CA ILE A 248 -10.59 9.29 19.17
C ILE A 248 -11.57 8.14 18.92
N LEU A 249 -12.21 7.67 19.99
CA LEU A 249 -13.28 6.68 19.93
C LEU A 249 -14.63 7.39 20.02
N TYR A 250 -15.50 7.11 19.05
CA TYR A 250 -16.87 7.57 18.99
C TYR A 250 -17.83 6.40 19.09
N ARG A 251 -18.98 6.59 19.72
CA ARG A 251 -20.13 5.70 19.63
C ARG A 251 -21.08 6.18 18.55
N VAL A 252 -21.55 5.28 17.70
CA VAL A 252 -22.50 5.53 16.62
C VAL A 252 -23.91 5.20 17.10
N SER A 253 -24.86 6.07 16.79
CA SER A 253 -26.29 5.83 16.96
C SER A 253 -27.05 6.24 15.70
N ASP A 254 -28.03 5.44 15.28
CA ASP A 254 -28.96 5.78 14.21
C ASP A 254 -30.41 5.93 14.69
N ALA A 255 -30.62 5.99 16.02
CA ALA A 255 -31.94 6.02 16.66
C ALA A 255 -32.82 7.22 16.25
N SER A 256 -32.21 8.34 15.83
CA SER A 256 -32.93 9.52 15.32
C SER A 256 -33.33 9.41 13.85
N GLY A 257 -32.99 8.30 13.18
CA GLY A 257 -33.14 8.11 11.73
C GLY A 257 -32.01 8.76 10.91
N ARG A 258 -31.05 9.41 11.57
CA ARG A 258 -29.80 9.92 10.98
C ARG A 258 -28.63 9.41 11.82
N MET A 259 -27.47 9.25 11.18
CA MET A 259 -26.26 8.84 11.89
C MET A 259 -25.76 9.99 12.77
N GLU A 260 -25.66 9.72 14.07
CA GLU A 260 -25.07 10.60 15.07
C GLU A 260 -23.86 9.90 15.71
N VAL A 261 -22.82 10.68 15.99
CA VAL A 261 -21.61 10.20 16.69
C VAL A 261 -21.41 10.99 17.97
N SER A 262 -21.18 10.27 19.07
CA SER A 262 -20.84 10.86 20.37
C SER A 262 -19.46 10.39 20.80
N GLU A 263 -18.59 11.31 21.20
CA GLU A 263 -17.26 10.98 21.69
C GLU A 263 -17.32 10.15 22.97
N VAL A 264 -16.52 9.10 23.02
CA VAL A 264 -16.40 8.16 24.14
C VAL A 264 -15.05 8.33 24.83
N ALA A 265 -13.98 8.51 24.05
CA ALA A 265 -12.63 8.70 24.55
C ALA A 265 -11.76 9.46 23.54
N ASP A 266 -10.81 10.23 24.06
CA ASP A 266 -9.76 10.95 23.33
C ASP A 266 -8.40 10.53 23.92
N GLY A 267 -7.55 9.93 23.09
CA GLY A 267 -6.27 9.36 23.45
C GLY A 267 -6.32 7.88 23.83
N GLU A 268 -6.25 7.58 25.13
CA GLU A 268 -6.19 6.20 25.64
C GLU A 268 -7.57 5.54 25.56
N VAL A 269 -7.74 4.59 24.63
CA VAL A 269 -8.97 3.83 24.45
C VAL A 269 -8.86 2.44 25.08
N MET A 270 -9.96 1.94 25.64
CA MET A 270 -10.04 0.66 26.36
C MET A 270 -11.10 -0.23 25.74
N HIS A 271 -10.83 -1.53 25.61
CA HIS A 271 -11.75 -2.54 25.11
C HIS A 271 -13.07 -2.52 25.87
N SER A 272 -13.01 -2.29 27.19
CA SER A 272 -14.20 -2.13 28.04
C SER A 272 -15.14 -0.98 27.66
N GLN A 273 -14.72 -0.07 26.77
CA GLN A 273 -15.57 1.01 26.24
C GLN A 273 -16.41 0.57 25.03
N LEU A 274 -16.10 -0.58 24.42
CA LEU A 274 -16.86 -1.16 23.31
C LEU A 274 -18.03 -1.96 23.89
N ASP A 275 -19.24 -1.42 23.78
CA ASP A 275 -20.47 -2.12 24.17
C ASP A 275 -20.91 -3.05 23.04
N SER A 276 -21.04 -4.34 23.33
CA SER A 276 -21.50 -5.37 22.38
C SER A 276 -22.86 -5.06 21.76
N GLN A 277 -23.70 -4.18 22.33
CA GLN A 277 -24.99 -3.78 21.74
C GLN A 277 -24.88 -2.64 20.72
N ASP A 278 -23.77 -1.91 20.70
CA ASP A 278 -23.59 -0.68 19.92
C ASP A 278 -22.47 -0.81 18.88
N ALA A 279 -22.41 0.18 17.99
CA ALA A 279 -21.32 0.34 17.03
C ALA A 279 -20.47 1.56 17.37
N PHE A 280 -19.20 1.50 17.00
CA PHE A 280 -18.19 2.49 17.35
C PHE A 280 -17.34 2.86 16.14
N ILE A 281 -16.82 4.08 16.14
CA ILE A 281 -15.85 4.57 15.17
C ILE A 281 -14.58 4.93 15.91
N LEU A 282 -13.49 4.26 15.59
CA LEU A 282 -12.15 4.60 16.03
C LEU A 282 -11.48 5.41 14.91
N ASP A 283 -11.27 6.70 15.17
CA ASP A 283 -10.50 7.58 14.31
C ASP A 283 -9.02 7.45 14.69
N ALA A 284 -8.27 6.64 13.92
CA ALA A 284 -6.86 6.34 14.17
C ALA A 284 -5.92 7.29 13.40
N ALA A 285 -6.41 8.49 13.06
CA ALA A 285 -5.68 9.54 12.37
C ALA A 285 -4.97 9.05 11.08
N SER A 286 -3.66 8.78 11.16
CA SER A 286 -2.84 8.36 10.02
C SER A 286 -3.12 6.93 9.54
N SER A 287 -3.73 6.08 10.37
CA SER A 287 -4.02 4.66 10.03
C SER A 287 -5.44 4.45 9.50
N GLY A 288 -6.16 5.53 9.19
CA GLY A 288 -7.54 5.49 8.73
C GLY A 288 -8.56 5.34 9.86
N ILE A 289 -9.77 4.92 9.49
CA ILE A 289 -10.92 4.81 10.39
C ILE A 289 -11.31 3.34 10.52
N PHE A 290 -11.56 2.89 11.75
CA PHE A 290 -12.16 1.60 12.01
C PHE A 290 -13.60 1.77 12.46
N VAL A 291 -14.54 1.07 11.82
CA VAL A 291 -15.92 0.95 12.30
C VAL A 291 -16.02 -0.39 13.00
N TRP A 292 -16.15 -0.40 14.33
CA TRP A 292 -16.36 -1.63 15.10
C TRP A 292 -17.86 -1.84 15.33
N VAL A 293 -18.34 -3.08 15.15
CA VAL A 293 -19.75 -3.43 15.29
C VAL A 293 -19.91 -4.54 16.32
N GLY A 294 -20.71 -4.25 17.36
CA GLY A 294 -21.04 -5.20 18.41
C GLY A 294 -21.84 -6.41 17.93
N SER A 295 -21.62 -7.54 18.59
CA SER A 295 -22.29 -8.82 18.36
C SER A 295 -23.79 -8.79 18.67
N GLY A 296 -24.26 -7.78 19.41
CA GLY A 296 -25.66 -7.48 19.70
C GLY A 296 -26.32 -6.51 18.71
N CYS A 297 -25.56 -5.80 17.87
CA CYS A 297 -26.13 -4.91 16.86
C CYS A 297 -27.00 -5.69 15.88
N ASN A 298 -28.11 -5.07 15.48
CA ASN A 298 -29.07 -5.71 14.59
C ASN A 298 -28.54 -5.79 13.15
N ILE A 299 -29.15 -6.63 12.31
CA ILE A 299 -28.66 -6.88 10.95
C ILE A 299 -28.69 -5.64 10.05
N ASN A 300 -29.59 -4.69 10.33
CA ASN A 300 -29.70 -3.45 9.55
C ASN A 300 -28.57 -2.48 9.91
N GLU A 301 -28.21 -2.38 11.19
CA GLU A 301 -27.04 -1.64 11.69
C GLU A 301 -25.75 -2.18 11.06
N ARG A 302 -25.56 -3.50 11.09
CA ARG A 302 -24.40 -4.17 10.46
C ARG A 302 -24.25 -3.84 8.98
N ARG A 303 -25.36 -3.85 8.23
CA ARG A 303 -25.36 -3.51 6.80
C ARG A 303 -25.06 -2.04 6.51
N LYS A 304 -25.33 -1.15 7.45
CA LYS A 304 -25.01 0.29 7.34
C LYS A 304 -23.61 0.63 7.86
N ALA A 305 -22.95 -0.27 8.57
CA ALA A 305 -21.73 0.05 9.29
C ALA A 305 -20.65 0.70 8.43
N LEU A 306 -20.48 0.21 7.20
CA LEU A 306 -19.49 0.77 6.29
C LEU A 306 -19.87 2.19 5.82
N SER A 307 -21.17 2.44 5.59
CA SER A 307 -21.67 3.78 5.25
C SER A 307 -21.59 4.75 6.42
N TRP A 308 -21.53 4.25 7.66
CA TRP A 308 -21.23 5.11 8.81
C TRP A 308 -19.81 5.67 8.75
N GLY A 309 -18.81 4.85 8.41
CA GLY A 309 -17.45 5.35 8.17
C GLY A 309 -17.39 6.42 7.08
N GLU A 310 -18.08 6.21 5.95
CA GLU A 310 -18.15 7.20 4.86
C GLU A 310 -18.86 8.50 5.26
N ASN A 311 -19.95 8.39 6.02
CA ASN A 311 -20.67 9.55 6.53
C ASN A 311 -19.83 10.32 7.56
N TYR A 312 -19.07 9.62 8.40
CA TYR A 312 -18.14 10.23 9.34
C TYR A 312 -17.05 11.02 8.60
N ILE A 313 -16.47 10.45 7.54
CA ILE A 313 -15.52 11.15 6.65
C ILE A 313 -16.13 12.47 6.15
N LYS A 314 -17.37 12.45 5.66
CA LYS A 314 -18.06 13.67 5.18
C LYS A 314 -18.35 14.66 6.32
N GLN A 315 -18.83 14.19 7.47
CA GLN A 315 -19.19 15.03 8.62
C GLN A 315 -17.96 15.75 9.21
N LYS A 316 -16.84 15.06 9.31
CA LYS A 316 -15.57 15.59 9.82
C LYS A 316 -14.71 16.24 8.74
N ASN A 317 -15.22 16.34 7.50
CA ASN A 317 -14.53 16.91 6.36
C ASN A 317 -13.14 16.27 6.16
N LEU A 318 -13.07 14.94 6.26
CA LEU A 318 -11.88 14.15 5.99
C LEU A 318 -11.75 13.88 4.49
N PRO A 319 -10.52 13.66 3.97
CA PRO A 319 -10.35 13.32 2.57
C PRO A 319 -11.18 12.11 2.15
N SER A 320 -11.71 12.15 0.93
CA SER A 320 -12.54 11.06 0.37
C SER A 320 -11.79 9.73 0.21
N TRP A 321 -10.46 9.79 0.18
CA TRP A 321 -9.57 8.65 0.11
C TRP A 321 -9.17 8.08 1.48
N THR A 322 -9.64 8.64 2.60
CA THR A 322 -9.40 8.07 3.93
C THR A 322 -9.88 6.62 4.00
N GLN A 323 -9.02 5.73 4.46
CA GLN A 323 -9.29 4.30 4.59
C GLN A 323 -10.38 4.04 5.63
N VAL A 324 -11.27 3.08 5.33
CA VAL A 324 -12.33 2.63 6.24
C VAL A 324 -12.24 1.12 6.35
N THR A 325 -12.02 0.64 7.57
CA THR A 325 -11.98 -0.79 7.91
C THR A 325 -13.19 -1.14 8.78
N LEU A 326 -14.02 -2.08 8.36
CA LEU A 326 -15.13 -2.60 9.15
C LEU A 326 -14.66 -3.80 9.97
N VAL A 327 -14.81 -3.70 11.28
CA VAL A 327 -14.41 -4.69 12.28
C VAL A 327 -15.65 -5.21 13.02
N ARG A 328 -15.72 -6.51 13.26
CA ARG A 328 -16.79 -7.13 14.06
C ARG A 328 -16.26 -7.63 15.39
N GLU A 329 -17.12 -7.57 16.40
CA GLU A 329 -16.82 -8.13 17.72
C GLU A 329 -16.44 -9.61 17.63
N GLY A 330 -15.27 -9.95 18.14
CA GLY A 330 -14.71 -11.31 18.17
C GLY A 330 -13.85 -11.70 16.96
N ASP A 331 -13.84 -10.90 15.89
CA ASP A 331 -12.98 -11.08 14.71
C ASP A 331 -12.08 -9.83 14.50
N GLU A 332 -11.59 -9.23 15.59
CA GLU A 332 -10.78 -8.00 15.54
C GLU A 332 -9.35 -8.23 14.99
N PRO A 333 -8.93 -7.48 13.94
CA PRO A 333 -7.58 -7.61 13.42
C PRO A 333 -6.55 -6.93 14.34
N PRO A 334 -5.26 -7.34 14.31
CA PRO A 334 -4.20 -6.67 15.06
C PRO A 334 -4.04 -5.18 14.75
N SER A 335 -4.41 -4.75 13.53
CA SER A 335 -4.42 -3.34 13.12
C SER A 335 -5.45 -2.50 13.89
N PHE A 336 -6.49 -3.13 14.44
CA PHE A 336 -7.49 -2.52 15.31
C PHE A 336 -7.14 -2.70 16.79
N THR A 337 -6.86 -3.93 17.24
CA THR A 337 -6.67 -4.22 18.68
C THR A 337 -5.46 -3.50 19.28
N GLN A 338 -4.47 -3.11 18.47
CA GLN A 338 -3.30 -2.36 18.90
C GLN A 338 -3.63 -1.03 19.60
N TRP A 339 -4.79 -0.45 19.30
CA TRP A 339 -5.15 0.87 19.82
C TRP A 339 -5.69 0.80 21.26
N PHE A 340 -6.00 -0.39 21.78
CA PHE A 340 -6.66 -0.58 23.07
C PHE A 340 -5.68 -1.01 24.17
N GLY A 341 -5.65 -0.26 25.28
CA GLY A 341 -4.68 -0.45 26.36
C GLY A 341 -4.86 -1.72 27.19
N ASP A 342 -6.05 -2.30 27.25
CA ASP A 342 -6.41 -3.46 28.09
C ASP A 342 -6.67 -4.75 27.28
N TRP A 343 -6.29 -4.77 25.99
CA TRP A 343 -6.50 -5.92 25.10
C TRP A 343 -5.54 -7.09 25.42
N ASN A 344 -5.88 -7.86 26.46
CA ASN A 344 -5.05 -8.89 27.12
C ASN A 344 -4.70 -10.16 26.29
N GLN A 345 -4.87 -10.15 24.97
CA GLN A 345 -4.34 -11.18 24.07
C GLN A 345 -3.01 -10.77 23.39
N ALA A 346 -2.60 -9.51 23.48
CA ALA A 346 -1.44 -8.97 22.75
C ALA A 346 -0.08 -9.58 23.15
N ARG A 347 0.03 -10.21 24.33
CA ARG A 347 1.32 -10.67 24.85
C ARG A 347 1.88 -11.92 24.17
N ALA A 348 1.03 -12.71 23.48
CA ALA A 348 1.46 -13.94 22.79
C ALA A 348 1.54 -13.80 21.26
N SER A 349 1.07 -12.67 20.69
CA SER A 349 0.85 -12.51 19.24
C SER A 349 1.39 -11.19 18.67
N TYR A 350 2.14 -10.38 19.44
CA TYR A 350 2.70 -9.15 18.89
C TYR A 350 3.66 -9.47 17.73
N LYS A 351 3.25 -9.11 16.52
CA LYS A 351 4.10 -9.17 15.34
C LYS A 351 4.99 -7.93 15.34
N PRO A 352 6.30 -8.08 15.13
CA PRO A 352 7.18 -6.94 14.90
C PRO A 352 6.62 -6.00 13.83
N ARG A 353 6.84 -4.70 14.00
CA ARG A 353 6.39 -3.67 13.07
C ARG A 353 7.55 -2.81 12.65
N LEU A 354 7.76 -2.69 11.35
CA LEU A 354 8.80 -1.86 10.78
C LEU A 354 8.17 -0.52 10.37
N TYR A 355 8.83 0.57 10.70
CA TYR A 355 8.48 1.90 10.27
C TYR A 355 9.69 2.55 9.60
N GLN A 356 9.43 3.43 8.67
CA GLN A 356 10.45 4.27 8.04
C GLN A 356 10.29 5.70 8.55
N ILE A 357 11.40 6.34 8.89
CA ILE A 357 11.49 7.76 9.22
C ILE A 357 12.15 8.45 8.03
N CYS A 358 11.47 9.41 7.44
CA CYS A 358 12.04 10.26 6.39
C CYS A 358 11.94 11.72 6.82
N ASP A 359 12.95 12.51 6.46
CA ASP A 359 12.84 13.96 6.45
C ASP A 359 12.19 14.42 5.12
N HIS A 360 11.06 15.10 5.23
CA HIS A 360 10.43 15.80 4.12
C HIS A 360 10.30 17.28 4.46
N SER A 361 11.06 18.12 3.76
CA SER A 361 11.04 19.59 3.89
C SER A 361 11.27 20.09 5.33
N GLY A 362 12.11 19.39 6.11
CA GLY A 362 12.44 19.73 7.50
C GLY A 362 11.46 19.17 8.54
N LYS A 363 10.59 18.22 8.17
CA LYS A 363 9.66 17.54 9.07
C LYS A 363 9.83 16.03 8.96
N LEU A 364 9.95 15.37 10.11
CA LEU A 364 10.08 13.92 10.19
C LEU A 364 8.71 13.25 10.03
N VAL A 365 8.59 12.36 9.04
CA VAL A 365 7.39 11.56 8.73
C VAL A 365 7.65 10.10 9.05
N ILE A 366 6.70 9.42 9.71
CA ILE A 366 6.77 7.98 10.05
C ILE A 366 5.72 7.20 9.25
N GLU A 367 6.06 6.07 8.65
CA GLU A 367 5.12 5.16 7.97
C GLU A 367 5.42 3.71 8.25
N GLU A 368 4.38 2.90 8.43
CA GLU A 368 4.47 1.47 8.72
C GLU A 368 4.63 0.66 7.43
N ILE A 369 5.59 -0.27 7.43
CA ILE A 369 5.84 -1.25 6.37
C ILE A 369 5.32 -2.61 6.84
N GLU A 370 4.21 -3.06 6.24
CA GLU A 370 3.64 -4.38 6.51
C GLU A 370 4.41 -5.50 5.80
N ASN A 371 4.38 -6.71 6.38
CA ASN A 371 5.01 -7.93 5.82
C ASN A 371 6.48 -7.74 5.40
N PHE A 372 7.22 -6.91 6.15
CA PHE A 372 8.58 -6.52 5.81
C PHE A 372 9.55 -7.70 5.68
N ASN A 373 10.57 -7.51 4.86
CA ASN A 373 11.74 -8.39 4.75
C ASN A 373 13.03 -7.56 4.79
N GLN A 374 14.21 -8.17 4.65
CA GLN A 374 15.48 -7.44 4.76
C GLN A 374 15.61 -6.32 3.71
N GLU A 375 15.00 -6.48 2.54
CA GLU A 375 14.99 -5.48 1.46
C GLU A 375 14.12 -4.26 1.78
N SER A 376 13.22 -4.39 2.76
CA SER A 376 12.43 -3.26 3.29
C SER A 376 13.28 -2.28 4.10
N LEU A 377 14.53 -2.61 4.44
CA LEU A 377 15.46 -1.67 5.08
C LEU A 377 16.09 -0.78 4.01
N ASP A 378 15.75 0.51 4.05
CA ASP A 378 16.28 1.50 3.13
C ASP A 378 17.58 2.10 3.67
N GLY A 379 18.67 1.85 2.95
CA GLY A 379 20.00 2.34 3.33
C GLY A 379 20.13 3.86 3.28
N ASP A 380 19.21 4.57 2.64
CA ASP A 380 19.21 6.02 2.54
C ASP A 380 18.35 6.71 3.61
N ASP A 381 17.72 5.95 4.52
CA ASP A 381 16.82 6.47 5.56
C ASP A 381 17.10 5.86 6.95
N VAL A 382 16.33 6.28 7.96
CA VAL A 382 16.32 5.65 9.29
C VAL A 382 15.04 4.84 9.48
N MET A 383 15.18 3.61 9.98
CA MET A 383 14.08 2.68 10.19
C MET A 383 13.85 2.45 11.69
N LEU A 384 12.59 2.30 12.11
CA LEU A 384 12.20 1.86 13.45
C LEU A 384 11.59 0.47 13.38
N LEU A 385 12.15 -0.50 14.11
CA LEU A 385 11.54 -1.80 14.26
C LEU A 385 11.05 -1.97 15.71
N ASP A 386 9.73 -1.89 15.89
CA ASP A 386 9.09 -2.16 17.17
C ASP A 386 8.86 -3.67 17.32
N THR A 387 9.46 -4.25 18.34
CA THR A 387 9.33 -5.68 18.67
C THR A 387 8.56 -5.91 19.96
N TYR A 388 7.89 -4.87 20.48
CA TYR A 388 7.23 -4.78 21.77
C TYR A 388 8.18 -4.69 22.96
N ASP A 389 9.15 -5.61 23.06
CA ASP A 389 10.16 -5.64 24.14
C ASP A 389 11.34 -4.69 23.87
N GLN A 390 11.70 -4.50 22.61
CA GLN A 390 12.75 -3.58 22.16
C GLN A 390 12.27 -2.75 20.98
N ILE A 391 12.74 -1.50 20.91
CA ILE A 391 12.63 -0.67 19.71
C ILE A 391 14.02 -0.52 19.11
N TYR A 392 14.19 -1.02 17.90
CA TYR A 392 15.42 -0.83 17.17
C TYR A 392 15.33 0.42 16.30
N VAL A 393 16.33 1.29 16.41
CA VAL A 393 16.54 2.41 15.48
C VAL A 393 17.65 1.99 14.54
N TRP A 394 17.32 1.52 13.35
CA TRP A 394 18.28 1.10 12.35
C TRP A 394 18.62 2.28 11.44
N ILE A 395 19.89 2.69 11.40
CA ILE A 395 20.38 3.85 10.64
C ILE A 395 21.05 3.36 9.36
N GLY A 396 20.47 3.74 8.22
CA GLY A 396 21.04 3.52 6.90
C GLY A 396 22.36 4.27 6.68
N ALA A 397 23.23 3.71 5.84
CA ALA A 397 24.53 4.30 5.52
C ALA A 397 24.41 5.66 4.78
N GLY A 398 23.39 5.81 3.93
CA GLY A 398 23.05 7.00 3.16
C GLY A 398 22.10 7.98 3.86
N ALA A 399 21.62 7.65 5.08
CA ALA A 399 20.72 8.51 5.83
C ALA A 399 21.30 9.91 6.05
N SER A 400 20.45 10.94 5.98
CA SER A 400 20.86 12.32 6.20
C SER A 400 21.24 12.57 7.67
N GLU A 401 22.09 13.56 7.92
CA GLU A 401 22.47 13.91 9.30
C GLU A 401 21.27 14.37 10.14
N GLN A 402 20.29 15.02 9.50
CA GLN A 402 19.06 15.45 10.15
C GLN A 402 18.18 14.26 10.59
N GLU A 403 18.12 13.21 9.79
CA GLU A 403 17.44 11.96 10.16
C GLU A 403 18.18 11.23 11.28
N LYS A 404 19.52 11.16 11.22
CA LYS A 404 20.35 10.53 12.27
C LYS A 404 20.19 11.22 13.62
N GLU A 405 20.25 12.55 13.65
CA GLU A 405 20.07 13.34 14.88
C GLU A 405 18.62 13.27 15.39
N GLY A 406 17.65 13.28 14.48
CA GLY A 406 16.22 13.26 14.80
C GLY A 406 15.70 11.89 15.26
N ALA A 407 16.30 10.80 14.80
CA ALA A 407 15.77 9.45 14.98
C ALA A 407 15.66 8.99 16.43
N THR A 408 16.62 9.36 17.29
CA THR A 408 16.59 8.97 18.71
C THR A 408 15.47 9.73 19.44
N ASN A 409 15.32 11.04 19.19
CA ASN A 409 14.24 11.85 19.75
C ASN A 409 12.88 11.36 19.25
N LEU A 410 12.80 10.95 17.98
CA LEU A 410 11.57 10.45 17.38
C LEU A 410 11.20 9.06 17.91
N ALA A 411 12.17 8.16 18.13
CA ALA A 411 11.96 6.90 18.83
C ALA A 411 11.48 7.12 20.29
N GLU A 412 12.05 8.12 20.98
CA GLU A 412 11.61 8.50 22.32
C GLU A 412 10.19 9.09 22.33
N ARG A 413 9.84 9.95 21.36
CA ARG A 413 8.48 10.47 21.20
C ARG A 413 7.49 9.35 20.89
N TYR A 414 7.87 8.41 20.03
CA TYR A 414 7.09 7.21 19.74
C TYR A 414 6.88 6.35 21.00
N LEU A 415 7.86 6.28 21.91
CA LEU A 415 7.71 5.64 23.23
C LEU A 415 6.85 6.45 24.21
N GLN A 416 6.91 7.78 24.17
CA GLN A 416 6.17 8.66 25.08
C GLN A 416 4.69 8.79 24.69
N GLN A 417 4.35 8.51 23.44
CA GLN A 417 2.97 8.33 23.02
C GLN A 417 2.41 7.06 23.68
N LYS A 418 1.57 7.25 24.70
CA LYS A 418 0.91 6.21 25.52
C LYS A 418 -0.15 5.39 24.76
N ALA A 419 0.10 5.06 23.49
CA ALA A 419 -0.83 4.28 22.68
C ALA A 419 -0.72 2.76 22.97
N LEU A 420 0.43 2.29 23.48
CA LEU A 420 0.65 0.88 23.84
C LEU A 420 1.14 0.76 25.30
N PRO A 421 0.55 -0.11 26.15
CA PRO A 421 1.08 -0.40 27.47
C PRO A 421 2.39 -1.19 27.34
N ARG A 422 3.51 -0.48 27.47
CA ARG A 422 4.86 -1.04 27.39
C ARG A 422 5.39 -1.41 28.78
N HIS A 423 6.23 -2.44 28.85
CA HIS A 423 6.92 -2.77 30.11
C HIS A 423 7.94 -1.68 30.48
N ALA A 424 8.12 -1.44 31.77
CA ALA A 424 9.08 -0.46 32.30
C ALA A 424 10.56 -0.71 31.91
N GLY A 425 10.86 -1.88 31.31
CA GLY A 425 12.18 -2.25 30.80
C GLY A 425 12.35 -2.16 29.28
N THR A 426 11.37 -1.61 28.56
CA THR A 426 11.48 -1.42 27.10
C THR A 426 12.62 -0.45 26.80
N ASN A 427 13.56 -0.86 25.96
CA ASN A 427 14.73 -0.05 25.62
C ASN A 427 14.79 0.27 24.12
N ILE A 428 15.32 1.45 23.82
CA ILE A 428 15.72 1.84 22.46
C ILE A 428 17.13 1.30 22.20
N VAL A 429 17.32 0.65 21.07
CA VAL A 429 18.61 0.13 20.62
C VAL A 429 18.92 0.71 19.25
N THR A 430 19.92 1.58 19.18
CA THR A 430 20.41 2.11 17.90
C THR A 430 21.33 1.09 17.24
N ILE A 431 21.09 0.81 15.97
CA ILE A 431 21.82 -0.12 15.11
C ILE A 431 22.23 0.65 13.85
N TYR A 432 23.42 0.36 13.33
CA TYR A 432 23.89 0.92 12.06
C TYR A 432 23.91 -0.17 10.99
N GLN A 433 23.61 0.22 9.75
CA GLN A 433 23.71 -0.65 8.59
C GLN A 433 25.07 -1.39 8.55
N GLY A 434 25.03 -2.70 8.35
CA GLY A 434 26.21 -3.57 8.33
C GLY A 434 26.75 -3.96 9.70
N SER A 435 26.19 -3.44 10.79
CA SER A 435 26.54 -3.78 12.18
C SER A 435 25.36 -4.38 12.94
N GLU A 436 24.44 -5.06 12.25
CA GLU A 436 23.21 -5.57 12.86
C GLU A 436 23.49 -6.77 13.80
N PRO A 437 22.97 -6.74 15.04
CA PRO A 437 23.12 -7.86 15.97
C PRO A 437 22.21 -9.03 15.56
N GLY A 438 22.59 -10.25 15.97
CA GLY A 438 21.79 -11.45 15.68
C GLY A 438 20.34 -11.38 16.19
N SER A 439 20.08 -10.64 17.27
CA SER A 439 18.73 -10.42 17.81
C SER A 439 17.83 -9.60 16.87
N PHE A 440 18.42 -8.66 16.11
CA PHE A 440 17.72 -7.88 15.09
C PHE A 440 17.49 -8.71 13.83
N LYS A 441 18.55 -9.38 13.34
CA LYS A 441 18.48 -10.23 12.14
C LYS A 441 17.40 -11.31 12.23
N ALA A 442 17.23 -11.90 13.42
CA ALA A 442 16.22 -12.92 13.69
C ALA A 442 14.75 -12.43 13.59
N LYS A 443 14.51 -11.12 13.48
CA LYS A 443 13.17 -10.55 13.27
C LYS A 443 12.74 -10.56 11.80
N PHE A 444 13.66 -10.82 10.89
CA PHE A 444 13.42 -10.95 9.47
C PHE A 444 13.32 -12.43 9.11
N ARG A 445 12.45 -12.77 8.16
CA ARG A 445 12.22 -14.16 7.74
C ARG A 445 13.50 -14.81 7.19
N GLU A 446 14.25 -14.05 6.42
CA GLU A 446 15.53 -14.42 5.83
C GLU A 446 16.47 -13.22 5.93
N TRP A 447 17.77 -13.47 6.13
CA TRP A 447 18.80 -12.44 6.25
C TRP A 447 20.05 -12.85 5.49
N ASP A 448 20.51 -11.97 4.60
CA ASP A 448 21.74 -12.05 3.83
C ASP A 448 22.74 -11.02 4.37
N ASP A 449 23.83 -11.46 4.98
CA ASP A 449 24.87 -10.56 5.52
C ASP A 449 25.60 -9.77 4.43
N ASP A 450 25.53 -10.23 3.19
CA ASP A 450 26.13 -9.56 2.04
C ASP A 450 25.14 -8.58 1.38
N LEU A 451 23.95 -8.36 1.99
CA LEU A 451 22.94 -7.43 1.46
C LEU A 451 23.44 -5.98 1.34
N PHE A 452 24.31 -5.56 2.27
CA PHE A 452 24.69 -4.16 2.45
C PHE A 452 26.21 -3.90 2.38
N GLN A 453 27.05 -4.92 2.16
CA GLN A 453 28.53 -4.81 2.26
C GLN A 453 29.21 -4.09 1.10
N SER A 454 28.53 -3.95 -0.04
CA SER A 454 29.06 -3.19 -1.18
C SER A 454 28.29 -1.88 -1.31
N ASP A 455 28.98 -0.74 -1.19
CA ASP A 455 28.51 0.55 -1.75
C ASP A 455 28.19 0.43 -3.26
N THR A 456 28.63 -0.66 -3.87
CA THR A 456 28.37 -1.10 -5.23
C THR A 456 27.52 -2.36 -5.26
N ARG A 457 26.23 -2.23 -4.96
CA ARG A 457 25.24 -3.08 -5.65
C ARG A 457 24.88 -2.38 -6.94
N SER A 458 25.78 -2.47 -7.93
CA SER A 458 25.56 -1.91 -9.25
C SER A 458 24.19 -2.34 -9.76
N VAL A 459 23.56 -1.50 -10.58
CA VAL A 459 22.38 -1.87 -11.39
C VAL A 459 22.59 -3.25 -12.02
N GLU A 460 23.82 -3.65 -12.31
CA GLU A 460 24.19 -4.98 -12.80
C GLU A 460 23.79 -6.15 -11.87
N ASN A 461 23.88 -6.02 -10.55
CA ASN A 461 23.43 -7.06 -9.61
C ASN A 461 21.90 -7.18 -9.58
N ILE A 462 21.20 -6.03 -9.60
CA ILE A 462 19.74 -5.98 -9.72
C ILE A 462 19.33 -6.60 -11.07
N LYS A 463 20.01 -6.22 -12.16
CA LYS A 463 19.83 -6.72 -13.52
C LYS A 463 20.03 -8.24 -13.60
N ARG A 464 21.06 -8.81 -12.98
CA ARG A 464 21.28 -10.28 -12.93
C ARG A 464 20.10 -11.01 -12.27
N ARG A 465 19.57 -10.48 -11.17
CA ARG A 465 18.42 -11.06 -10.47
C ARG A 465 17.15 -11.09 -11.32
N PHE A 466 16.90 -10.04 -12.09
CA PHE A 466 15.68 -9.95 -12.90
C PHE A 466 15.82 -10.62 -14.26
N PHE A 467 16.97 -10.55 -14.92
CA PHE A 467 17.11 -10.89 -16.35
C PHE A 467 18.08 -12.04 -16.67
N ASN A 468 18.87 -12.57 -15.71
CA ASN A 468 19.77 -13.71 -15.94
C ASN A 468 19.30 -14.98 -15.20
N GLN A 469 18.21 -15.59 -15.67
CA GLN A 469 17.88 -17.00 -15.39
C GLN A 469 17.99 -17.84 -16.65
#